data_AF-A0A2H0DR68-F1
#
_entry.id   AF-A0A2H0DR68-F1
#
_cell.length_a   1.000
_cell.length_b   1.000
_cell.length_c   1.000
_cell.angle_alpha   90.00
_cell.angle_beta   90.00
_cell.angle_gamma   90.00
#
_symmetry.space_group_name_H-M   'P 1'
#
loop_
_entity.id
_entity.type
_entity.pdbx_description
1 polymer ?
#
loop_
_entity_poly.entity_id
_entity_poly.type
_entity_poly.pdbx_seq_one_letter_code
_entity_poly.pdbx_strand_id
1 'polypeptide(L)'
;MEETKIIEKNRPSPETAERFMKQVRRNTRRKFTAEEKIRVVLEGMKREIPVSELCRREGIASAVYYVWLKDFMEAGKARMKGDSLREASRDEVQKLKREIAQLKEILGEKDLELYVYKKSLEE
;
A
#
# COMPACT_ATOMS: atom_id res chain seq x y z
N MET A 1 43.16 46.44 6.46
CA MET A 1 41.84 46.50 7.15
C MET A 1 40.66 46.37 6.18
N GLU A 2 40.84 46.52 4.86
CA GLU A 2 39.78 46.26 3.85
C GLU A 2 39.42 44.76 3.69
N GLU A 3 40.41 43.86 3.76
CA GLU A 3 40.21 42.44 3.44
C GLU A 3 39.29 41.72 4.43
N THR A 4 39.30 42.11 5.71
CA THR A 4 38.43 41.55 6.74
C THR A 4 36.96 41.93 6.54
N LYS A 5 36.68 43.06 5.88
CA LYS A 5 35.31 43.53 5.58
C LYS A 5 34.66 42.80 4.41
N ILE A 6 35.48 42.26 3.49
CA ILE A 6 35.02 41.48 2.33
C ILE A 6 34.55 40.08 2.76
N ILE A 7 35.22 39.48 3.74
CA ILE A 7 34.89 38.14 4.26
C ILE A 7 33.56 38.14 5.02
N GLU A 8 33.23 39.23 5.72
CA GLU A 8 31.98 39.35 6.48
C GLU A 8 30.75 39.55 5.58
N LYS A 9 30.92 40.24 4.45
CA LYS A 9 29.85 40.50 3.46
C LYS A 9 29.45 39.28 2.63
N ASN A 10 30.29 38.24 2.59
CA ASN A 10 30.07 37.03 1.79
C ASN A 10 29.71 35.79 2.64
N ARG A 11 29.39 35.97 3.93
CA ARG A 11 28.93 34.86 4.78
C ARG A 11 27.50 34.50 4.35
N PRO A 12 27.22 33.29 3.85
CA PRO A 12 25.88 32.90 3.47
C PRO A 12 24.96 33.05 4.69
N SER A 13 23.81 33.71 4.50
CA SER A 13 22.80 33.90 5.55
C SER A 13 22.43 32.54 6.19
N PRO A 14 22.20 32.49 7.51
CA PRO A 14 21.79 31.26 8.20
C PRO A 14 20.59 30.57 7.55
N GLU A 15 19.63 31.34 7.02
CA GLU A 15 18.46 30.82 6.30
C GLU A 15 18.82 30.13 4.98
N THR A 16 19.84 30.63 4.27
CA THR A 16 20.33 30.05 3.03
C THR A 16 21.06 28.73 3.28
N ALA A 17 21.86 28.66 4.35
CA ALA A 17 22.54 27.44 4.77
C ALA A 17 21.55 26.35 5.22
N GLU A 18 20.50 26.71 5.97
CA GLU A 18 19.47 25.76 6.41
C GLU A 18 18.68 25.18 5.22
N ARG A 19 18.27 26.04 4.27
CA ARG A 19 17.59 25.61 3.03
C ARG A 19 18.47 24.66 2.21
N PHE A 20 19.75 24.99 2.06
CA PHE A 20 20.71 24.13 1.37
C PHE A 20 20.87 22.77 2.05
N MET A 21 21.07 22.74 3.37
CA MET A 21 21.15 21.49 4.13
C MET A 21 19.88 20.64 4.01
N LYS A 22 18.69 21.26 4.04
CA LYS A 22 17.41 20.56 3.84
C LYS A 22 17.30 19.98 2.43
N GLN A 23 17.74 20.73 1.42
CA GLN A 23 17.75 20.27 0.03
C GLN A 23 18.74 19.11 -0.17
N VAL A 24 19.94 19.20 0.38
CA VAL A 24 20.94 18.12 0.37
C VAL A 24 20.38 16.87 1.04
N ARG A 25 19.85 16.98 2.27
CA ARG A 25 19.21 15.86 3.00
C ARG A 25 18.06 15.21 2.21
N ARG A 26 17.27 16.00 1.48
CA ARG A 26 16.20 15.49 0.63
C ARG A 26 16.75 14.74 -0.58
N ASN A 27 17.82 15.26 -1.18
CA ASN A 27 18.41 14.69 -2.40
C ASN A 27 19.26 13.46 -2.12
N THR A 28 19.93 13.39 -0.97
CA THR A 28 20.75 12.25 -0.54
C THR A 28 19.97 11.19 0.23
N ARG A 29 18.65 11.38 0.41
CA ARG A 29 17.80 10.39 1.07
C ARG A 29 17.76 9.11 0.24
N ARG A 30 18.39 8.05 0.77
CA ARG A 30 18.33 6.71 0.19
C ARG A 30 16.88 6.28 0.05
N LYS A 31 16.51 5.80 -1.14
CA LYS A 31 15.21 5.18 -1.40
C LYS A 31 15.36 3.68 -1.20
N PHE A 32 14.48 3.10 -0.38
CA PHE A 32 14.43 1.66 -0.15
C PHE A 32 13.29 1.07 -1.00
N THR A 33 13.63 0.07 -1.80
CA THR A 33 12.68 -0.79 -2.53
C THR A 33 11.85 -1.62 -1.54
N ALA A 34 10.76 -2.22 -2.02
CA ALA A 34 9.94 -3.08 -1.16
C ALA A 34 10.73 -4.32 -0.72
N GLU A 35 11.52 -4.88 -1.63
CA GLU A 35 12.37 -6.06 -1.43
C GLU A 35 13.45 -5.80 -0.39
N GLU A 36 14.10 -4.64 -0.43
CA GLU A 36 15.08 -4.24 0.61
C GLU A 36 14.41 -4.11 1.99
N LYS A 37 13.25 -3.44 2.07
CA LYS A 37 12.52 -3.31 3.34
C LYS A 37 12.16 -4.67 3.92
N ILE A 38 11.66 -5.58 3.09
CA ILE A 38 11.29 -6.94 3.49
C ILE A 38 12.53 -7.69 3.99
N ARG A 39 13.66 -7.64 3.27
CA ARG A 39 14.91 -8.27 3.70
C ARG A 39 15.31 -7.83 5.10
N VAL A 40 15.35 -6.51 5.34
CA VAL A 40 15.75 -5.94 6.63
C VAL A 40 14.78 -6.33 7.74
N VAL A 41 13.48 -6.30 7.49
CA VAL A 41 12.45 -6.73 8.46
C VAL A 41 12.66 -8.21 8.84
N LEU A 42 12.84 -9.09 7.85
CA LEU A 42 13.03 -10.52 8.09
C LEU A 42 14.31 -10.81 8.86
N GLU A 43 15.42 -10.12 8.56
CA GLU A 43 16.67 -10.28 9.31
C GLU A 43 16.50 -9.84 10.77
N GLY A 44 15.84 -8.71 11.02
CA GLY A 44 15.55 -8.25 12.38
C GLY A 44 14.64 -9.20 13.15
N MET A 45 13.75 -9.94 12.47
CA MET A 45 12.90 -10.96 13.08
C MET A 45 13.67 -12.22 13.49
N LYS A 46 14.79 -12.56 12.83
CA LYS A 46 15.62 -13.71 13.19
C LYS A 46 16.30 -13.55 14.56
N ARG A 47 16.46 -12.30 15.04
CA ARG A 47 17.09 -11.95 16.33
C ARG A 47 18.53 -12.45 16.49
N GLU A 48 19.23 -12.67 15.39
CA GLU A 48 20.66 -13.06 15.39
C GLU A 48 21.57 -11.92 15.85
N ILE A 49 21.23 -10.69 15.46
CA ILE A 49 21.90 -9.45 15.91
C ILE A 49 20.89 -8.47 16.51
N PRO A 50 21.32 -7.57 17.40
CA PRO A 50 20.46 -6.50 17.90
C PRO A 50 19.92 -5.63 16.76
N VAL A 51 18.64 -5.24 16.84
CA VAL A 51 18.00 -4.36 15.84
C VAL A 51 18.75 -3.03 15.68
N SER A 52 19.36 -2.52 16.75
CA SER A 52 20.18 -1.31 16.71
C SER A 52 21.41 -1.45 15.80
N GLU A 53 22.05 -2.62 15.81
CA GLU A 53 23.20 -2.93 14.97
C GLU A 53 22.78 -3.10 13.51
N LEU A 54 21.69 -3.83 13.27
CA LEU A 54 21.08 -3.97 11.95
C LEU A 54 20.73 -2.59 11.35
N CYS A 55 20.08 -1.71 12.12
CA CYS A 55 19.69 -0.38 11.67
C CYS A 55 20.90 0.48 11.29
N ARG A 56 22.01 0.40 12.04
CA ARG A 56 23.26 1.09 11.71
C ARG A 56 23.87 0.59 10.41
N ARG A 57 23.91 -0.72 10.21
CA ARG A 57 24.45 -1.35 9.00
C ARG A 57 23.64 -0.98 7.74
N GLU A 58 22.32 -0.97 7.87
CA GLU A 58 21.41 -0.64 6.76
C GLU A 58 21.25 0.87 6.53
N GLY A 59 21.76 1.71 7.44
CA GLY A 59 21.67 3.17 7.37
C GLY A 59 20.25 3.70 7.63
N ILE A 60 19.49 3.03 8.48
CA ILE A 60 18.12 3.41 8.85
C ILE A 60 18.02 3.76 10.33
N ALA A 61 17.06 4.61 10.67
CA ALA A 61 16.71 4.86 12.07
C ALA A 61 15.86 3.71 12.62
N SER A 62 16.03 3.34 13.89
CA SER A 62 15.26 2.25 14.52
C SER A 62 13.75 2.45 14.42
N ALA A 63 13.28 3.71 14.51
CA ALA A 63 11.86 4.02 14.34
C ALA A 63 11.33 3.60 12.95
N VAL A 64 12.14 3.76 11.90
CA VAL A 64 11.78 3.37 10.52
C VAL A 64 11.66 1.86 10.41
N TYR A 65 12.58 1.11 11.03
CA TYR A 65 12.50 -0.36 11.10
C TYR A 65 11.19 -0.82 11.74
N TYR A 66 10.81 -0.26 12.88
CA TYR A 66 9.60 -0.68 13.58
C TYR A 66 8.32 -0.31 12.82
N VAL A 67 8.31 0.80 12.08
CA VAL A 67 7.21 1.13 11.16
C VAL A 67 7.10 0.05 10.08
N TRP A 68 8.21 -0.32 9.43
CA TRP A 68 8.18 -1.36 8.39
C TRP A 68 7.79 -2.73 8.95
N LEU A 69 8.27 -3.09 10.14
CA LEU A 69 7.89 -4.32 10.82
C LEU A 69 6.39 -4.35 11.10
N LYS A 70 5.83 -3.25 11.60
CA LYS A 70 4.39 -3.13 11.87
C LYS A 70 3.57 -3.32 10.59
N ASP A 71 3.92 -2.59 9.53
CA ASP A 71 3.22 -2.65 8.24
C ASP A 71 3.31 -4.06 7.62
N PHE A 72 4.48 -4.70 7.72
CA PHE A 72 4.70 -6.07 7.26
C PHE A 72 3.82 -7.09 8.01
N MET A 73 3.74 -6.98 9.34
CA MET A 73 2.91 -7.85 10.17
C MET A 73 1.42 -7.62 9.96
N GLU A 74 0.99 -6.37 9.80
CA GLU A 74 -0.41 -6.03 9.49
C GLU A 74 -0.83 -6.61 8.14
N ALA A 75 0.00 -6.46 7.10
CA ALA A 75 -0.25 -7.04 5.79
C ALA A 75 -0.28 -8.57 5.83
N GLY A 76 0.65 -9.20 6.54
CA GLY A 76 0.68 -10.65 6.75
C GLY A 76 -0.58 -11.15 7.45
N LYS A 77 -1.00 -10.49 8.54
CA LYS A 77 -2.24 -10.79 9.27
C LYS A 77 -3.48 -10.61 8.41
N ALA A 78 -3.55 -9.55 7.62
CA ALA A 78 -4.68 -9.29 6.72
C ALA A 78 -4.81 -10.37 5.64
N ARG A 79 -3.69 -10.83 5.06
CA ARG A 79 -3.68 -11.96 4.10
C ARG A 79 -4.14 -13.25 4.76
N MET A 80 -3.57 -13.60 5.91
CA MET A 80 -3.95 -14.82 6.64
C MET A 80 -5.42 -14.84 7.09
N LYS A 81 -6.00 -13.67 7.42
CA LYS A 81 -7.44 -13.55 7.71
C LYS A 81 -8.30 -13.50 6.44
N GLY A 82 -7.76 -12.92 5.36
CA GLY A 82 -8.47 -12.66 4.12
C GLY A 82 -8.69 -13.89 3.25
N ASP A 83 -7.82 -14.90 3.31
CA ASP A 83 -7.98 -16.13 2.54
C ASP A 83 -9.22 -16.94 3.00
N SER A 84 -9.57 -16.95 4.29
CA SER A 84 -10.84 -17.54 4.76
C SER A 84 -12.09 -16.80 4.25
N LEU A 85 -12.02 -15.48 4.06
CA LEU A 85 -13.17 -14.69 3.61
C LEU A 85 -13.33 -14.69 2.08
N ARG A 86 -12.22 -14.68 1.34
CA ARG A 86 -12.24 -14.65 -0.13
C ARG A 86 -12.62 -15.99 -0.75
N GLU A 87 -12.17 -17.12 -0.19
CA GLU A 87 -12.63 -18.45 -0.65
C GLU A 87 -14.11 -18.65 -0.37
N ALA A 88 -14.57 -18.34 0.85
CA ALA A 88 -16.00 -18.41 1.20
C ALA A 88 -16.87 -17.51 0.29
N SER A 89 -16.40 -16.30 -0.04
CA SER A 89 -17.14 -15.36 -0.90
C SER A 89 -17.10 -15.75 -2.38
N ARG A 90 -16.05 -16.43 -2.86
CA ARG A 90 -15.97 -16.82 -4.28
C ARG A 90 -17.04 -17.82 -4.66
N ASP A 91 -17.27 -18.81 -3.80
CA ASP A 91 -18.31 -19.83 -4.02
C ASP A 91 -19.71 -19.22 -3.92
N GLU A 92 -19.93 -18.32 -2.96
CA GLU A 92 -21.18 -17.57 -2.82
C GLU A 92 -21.44 -16.67 -4.04
N VAL A 93 -20.44 -15.94 -4.53
CA VAL A 93 -20.55 -15.10 -5.73
C VAL A 93 -20.83 -15.95 -6.98
N GLN A 94 -20.21 -17.13 -7.10
CA GLN A 94 -20.50 -18.03 -8.21
C GLN A 94 -21.91 -18.60 -8.13
N LYS A 95 -22.38 -18.97 -6.94
CA LYS A 95 -23.76 -19.42 -6.70
C LYS A 95 -24.75 -18.33 -7.06
N LEU A 96 -24.56 -17.12 -6.54
CA LEU A 96 -25.42 -15.96 -6.84
C LEU A 96 -25.46 -15.64 -8.34
N LYS A 97 -24.34 -15.74 -9.04
CA LYS A 97 -24.30 -15.53 -10.50
C LYS A 97 -25.13 -16.57 -11.26
N ARG A 98 -25.10 -17.84 -10.85
CA ARG A 98 -25.93 -18.89 -11.45
C ARG A 98 -27.41 -18.65 -11.18
N GLU A 99 -27.74 -18.29 -9.95
CA GLU A 99 -29.12 -18.00 -9.54
C GLU A 99 -29.69 -16.79 -10.30
N ILE A 100 -28.91 -15.71 -10.46
CA ILE A 100 -29.29 -14.55 -11.28
C ILE A 100 -29.53 -14.96 -12.74
N ALA A 101 -28.71 -15.86 -13.30
CA ALA A 101 -28.89 -16.32 -14.67
C ALA A 101 -30.20 -17.11 -14.83
N GLN A 102 -30.48 -18.04 -13.91
CA GLN A 102 -31.73 -18.81 -13.90
C GLN A 102 -32.96 -17.93 -13.72
N LEU A 103 -32.91 -16.96 -12.80
CA LEU A 103 -34.01 -16.03 -12.57
C LEU A 103 -34.31 -15.17 -13.79
N LYS A 104 -33.27 -14.74 -14.53
CA LYS A 104 -33.44 -13.98 -15.78
C LYS A 104 -34.08 -14.80 -16.89
N GLU A 105 -33.72 -16.07 -17.00
CA GLU A 105 -34.30 -16.99 -17.97
C GLU A 105 -35.79 -17.20 -17.71
N ILE A 106 -36.15 -17.56 -16.47
CA ILE A 106 -37.55 -17.76 -16.06
C ILE A 106 -38.37 -16.48 -16.25
N LEU A 107 -37.80 -15.31 -15.91
CA LEU A 107 -38.47 -14.04 -16.10
C LEU A 107 -38.75 -13.77 -17.59
N GLY A 108 -37.77 -14.02 -18.46
CA GLY A 108 -37.93 -13.88 -19.90
C GLY A 108 -39.01 -14.80 -20.48
N GLU A 109 -39.06 -16.06 -20.04
CA GLU A 109 -40.13 -17.00 -20.43
C GLU A 109 -41.52 -16.49 -20.01
N LYS A 110 -41.64 -15.99 -18.77
CA LYS A 110 -42.90 -15.46 -18.25
C LYS A 110 -43.34 -14.17 -18.95
N ASP A 111 -42.40 -13.29 -19.28
CA ASP A 111 -42.68 -12.07 -20.03
C ASP A 111 -43.19 -12.39 -21.44
N LEU A 112 -42.62 -13.41 -22.09
CA LEU A 112 -43.08 -13.88 -23.41
C LEU A 112 -44.49 -14.47 -23.34
N GLU A 113 -44.76 -15.30 -22.33
CA GLU A 113 -46.08 -15.91 -22.10
C GLU A 113 -47.15 -14.83 -21.88
N LEU A 114 -46.85 -13.81 -21.06
CA LEU A 114 -47.72 -12.66 -20.84
C LEU A 114 -47.95 -11.84 -22.11
N TYR A 115 -46.92 -11.64 -22.94
CA TYR A 115 -47.05 -10.92 -24.20
C TYR A 115 -47.99 -11.65 -25.17
N VAL A 116 -47.81 -12.96 -25.35
CA VAL A 116 -48.68 -13.78 -26.20
C VAL A 116 -50.11 -13.77 -25.69
N TYR A 117 -50.31 -13.95 -24.38
CA TYR A 117 -51.64 -13.93 -23.77
C TYR A 117 -52.36 -12.60 -23.98
N LYS A 118 -51.68 -11.47 -23.73
CA LYS A 118 -52.25 -10.14 -23.98
C LYS A 118 -52.64 -9.95 -25.44
N LYS A 119 -51.77 -10.36 -26.37
CA LYS A 119 -52.06 -10.27 -27.80
C LYS A 119 -53.28 -11.09 -28.21
N SER A 120 -53.48 -12.27 -27.62
CA SER A 120 -54.67 -13.12 -27.89
C SER A 120 -55.99 -12.56 -27.36
N LEU A 121 -55.95 -11.58 -26.45
CA LEU A 121 -57.13 -10.87 -25.97
C LEU A 121 -57.49 -9.66 -26.84
N GLU A 122 -56.56 -9.22 -27.70
CA GLU A 122 -56.74 -8.08 -28.61
C GLU A 122 -57.23 -8.50 -30.01
N GLU A 123 -57.19 -9.82 -30.33
CA GLU A 123 -57.78 -10.47 -31.51
C GLU A 123 -59.19 -11.00 -31.23
#